data_AF-A0A4Q3CJG8-F1
#
_entry.id   AF-A0A4Q3CJG8-F1
#
_cell.length_a   1.000
_cell.length_b   1.000
_cell.length_c   1.000
_cell.angle_alpha   90.00
_cell.angle_beta   90.00
_cell.angle_gamma   90.00
#
_symmetry.space_group_name_H-M   'P 1'
#
loop_
_entity.id
_entity.type
_entity.pdbx_description
1 polymer ?
#
loop_
_entity_poly.entity_id
_entity_poly.type
_entity_poly.pdbx_seq_one_letter_code
_entity_poly.pdbx_strand_id
1 'polypeptide(L)' 'MTTLSNRINNLSESATIKMAKLGRELAAKGVDVINLSFGEPDFHTPE' A
#
# COMPACT_ATOMS: atom_id res chain seq x y z
N MET A 1 20.34 13.27 -16.32
CA MET A 1 19.15 12.44 -16.61
C MET A 1 19.35 11.10 -15.95
N THR A 2 18.44 10.68 -15.08
CA THR A 2 18.56 9.42 -14.33
C THR A 2 18.51 8.24 -15.29
N THR A 3 19.63 7.54 -15.46
CA THR A 3 19.75 6.29 -16.24
C THR A 3 19.06 5.16 -15.48
N LEU A 4 17.73 5.10 -15.55
CA LEU A 4 16.97 3.95 -15.10
C LEU A 4 16.89 2.91 -16.22
N SER A 5 17.14 1.65 -15.87
CA SER A 5 17.03 0.53 -16.80
C SER A 5 15.59 0.38 -17.33
N ASN A 6 15.45 0.03 -18.60
CA ASN A 6 14.14 -0.16 -19.27
C ASN A 6 13.18 -1.09 -18.51
N ARG A 7 13.72 -2.09 -17.79
CA ARG A 7 12.93 -2.99 -16.94
C ARG A 7 12.14 -2.26 -15.85
N ILE A 8 12.72 -1.23 -15.23
CA ILE A 8 12.04 -0.45 -14.19
C ILE A 8 11.01 0.49 -14.82
N ASN A 9 11.33 1.09 -15.97
CA ASN A 9 10.41 2.00 -16.67
C ASN A 9 9.16 1.27 -17.21
N ASN A 10 9.28 -0.03 -17.50
CA ASN A 10 8.16 -0.88 -17.95
C ASN A 10 7.39 -1.54 -16.81
N LEU A 11 7.75 -1.29 -15.55
CA LEU A 11 7.00 -1.80 -14.42
C LEU A 11 5.69 -1.01 -14.31
N SER A 12 4.54 -1.69 -14.39
CA SER A 12 3.24 -1.05 -14.21
C SER A 12 3.07 -0.56 -12.76
N GLU A 13 2.32 0.52 -12.59
CA GLU A 13 1.96 1.01 -11.26
C GLU A 13 1.23 -0.11 -10.50
N SER A 14 1.74 -0.47 -9.33
CA SER A 14 1.13 -1.53 -8.53
C SER A 14 -0.24 -1.10 -8.01
N ALA A 15 -1.29 -1.82 -8.43
CA ALA A 15 -2.64 -1.60 -7.97
C ALA A 15 -2.77 -1.73 -6.45
N THR A 16 -1.99 -2.62 -5.81
CA THR A 16 -2.02 -2.81 -4.36
C THR A 16 -1.42 -1.61 -3.62
N ILE A 17 -0.33 -1.04 -4.13
CA ILE A 17 0.32 0.15 -3.54
C ILE A 17 -0.60 1.36 -3.67
N LYS A 18 -1.27 1.51 -4.83
CA LYS A 18 -2.22 2.61 -5.07
C LYS A 18 -3.41 2.54 -4.12
N MET A 19 -3.98 1.36 -3.91
CA MET A 19 -5.09 1.17 -2.97
C MET A 19 -4.68 1.43 -1.53
N ALA A 20 -3.50 0.95 -1.11
CA ALA A 20 -2.98 1.23 0.23
C ALA A 20 -2.70 2.73 0.46
N LYS A 21 -2.25 3.46 -0.57
CA LYS A 21 -2.11 4.92 -0.50
C LYS A 21 -3.47 5.62 -0.36
N LEU A 22 -4.46 5.23 -1.17
CA LEU A 22 -5.80 5.80 -1.13
C LEU A 22 -6.48 5.55 0.23
N GLY A 23 -6.38 4.34 0.78
CA GLY A 23 -6.92 4.02 2.11
C GLY A 23 -6.30 4.88 3.21
N ARG A 24 -4.99 5.12 3.16
CA ARG A 24 -4.30 6.03 4.10
C ARG A 24 -4.71 7.49 3.94
N GLU A 25 -4.91 7.96 2.71
CA GLU A 25 -5.37 9.33 2.45
C GLU A 25 -6.82 9.55 2.91
N LEU A 26 -7.69 8.55 2.74
CA LEU A 26 -9.08 8.60 3.22
C LEU A 26 -9.13 8.57 4.75
N ALA A 27 -8.33 7.71 5.39
CA ALA A 27 -8.18 7.70 6.84
C ALA A 27 -7.66 9.05 7.38
N ALA A 28 -6.69 9.67 6.71
CA ALA A 28 -6.17 11.00 7.10
C ALA A 28 -7.20 12.13 6.93
N LYS A 29 -8.19 11.97 6.04
CA LYS A 29 -9.32 12.90 5.88
C LYS A 29 -10.44 12.66 6.91
N GLY A 30 -10.26 11.74 7.85
CA GLY A 30 -11.24 11.40 8.87
C GLY A 30 -12.35 10.46 8.40
N VAL A 31 -12.17 9.80 7.23
CA VAL A 31 -13.08 8.74 6.79
C VAL A 31 -12.75 7.47 7.56
N ASP A 32 -13.77 6.83 8.12
CA ASP A 32 -13.62 5.53 8.78
C ASP A 32 -13.34 4.45 7.71
N VAL A 33 -12.08 4.00 7.64
CA VAL A 33 -11.60 3.04 6.64
C VAL A 33 -11.30 1.72 7.36
N ILE A 34 -12.18 0.73 7.19
CA ILE A 34 -11.95 -0.63 7.68
C ILE A 34 -10.98 -1.33 6.73
N ASN A 35 -9.73 -1.49 7.17
CA ASN A 35 -8.67 -2.10 6.38
C ASN A 35 -8.75 -3.64 6.45
N LEU A 36 -9.45 -4.25 5.49
CA LEU A 36 -9.54 -5.71 5.33
C LEU A 36 -8.44 -6.29 4.41
N SER A 37 -7.38 -5.51 4.12
CA SER A 37 -6.33 -5.91 3.18
C SER A 37 -5.06 -6.45 3.84
N PHE A 38 -4.95 -6.37 5.17
CA PHE A 38 -3.85 -6.98 5.91
C PHE A 38 -4.13 -8.47 6.13
N GLY A 39 -3.27 -9.32 5.57
CA GLY A 39 -3.26 -10.77 5.81
C GLY A 39 -2.43 -11.18 7.03
N GLU A 40 -2.10 -10.24 7.91
CA GLU A 40 -1.32 -10.49 9.12
C GLU A 40 -2.28 -10.78 10.28
N PRO A 41 -2.06 -11.86 11.05
CA PRO A 41 -2.87 -12.14 12.22
C PRO A 41 -2.75 -10.99 13.23
N ASP A 42 -3.90 -10.51 13.72
CA ASP A 42 -4.01 -9.49 14.79
C ASP A 42 -3.51 -9.99 16.16
N PHE A 43 -3.06 -11.24 16.22
CA PHE A 43 -2.50 -11.84 17.42
C PHE A 43 -1.07 -11.33 17.63
N HIS A 44 -0.87 -10.61 18.73
CA HIS A 44 0.46 -10.27 19.20
C HIS A 44 1.21 -11.56 19.52
N THR A 45 2.49 -11.64 19.15
CA THR A 45 3.34 -12.78 19.53
C THR A 45 3.42 -12.83 21.06
N PRO A 46 3.05 -13.94 21.71
CA PRO A 46 3.19 -14.07 23.15
C PRO A 46 4.67 -13.99 23.57
N GLU A 47 4.98 -13.26 24.65
CA GLU A 47 6.28 -13.33 25.35
C GLU A 47 6.39 -14.61 26.19
#